data_AF-A0A2N0S5U6-F1
#
_entry.id   AF-A0A2N0S5U6-F1
#
_cell.length_a   1.000
_cell.length_b   1.000
_cell.length_c   1.000
_cell.angle_alpha   90.00
_cell.angle_beta   90.00
_cell.angle_gamma   90.00
#
_symmetry.space_group_name_H-M   'P 1'
#
loop_
_entity.id
_entity.type
_entity.pdbx_description
1 polymer ?
#
loop_
_entity_poly.entity_id
_entity_poly.type
_entity_poly.pdbx_seq_one_letter_code
_entity_poly.pdbx_strand_id
1 'polypeptide(L)'
;MFKSLNISHIITFIKNNVKVTILSRVKDLDRALFNCDEFGPAFDTDLLVYVNDDDCLNEYNSSGCKQRSYEKKIKDSIKFSIDDYEVFQIMK
;
A
#
# COMPACT_ATOMS: atom_id res chain seq x y z
N MET A 1 -2.88 3.81 16.30
CA MET A 1 -3.59 4.50 15.19
C MET A 1 -2.60 5.40 14.48
N PHE A 2 -2.32 5.15 13.20
CA PHE A 2 -1.49 6.05 12.40
C PHE A 2 -2.22 7.39 12.29
N LYS A 3 -1.57 8.49 12.68
CA LYS A 3 -2.15 9.84 12.51
C LYS A 3 -2.07 10.22 11.04
N SER A 4 -3.17 10.80 10.51
CA SER A 4 -3.20 11.37 9.17
C SER A 4 -1.98 12.28 8.94
N LEU A 5 -1.26 12.03 7.85
CA LEU A 5 -0.13 12.85 7.43
C LEU A 5 -0.66 13.96 6.51
N ASN A 6 -0.20 15.20 6.72
CA ASN A 6 -0.51 16.34 5.85
C ASN A 6 0.02 16.19 4.41
N ILE A 7 0.82 15.13 4.15
CA ILE A 7 1.35 14.76 2.83
C ILE A 7 1.61 13.24 2.78
N SER A 8 1.09 12.54 1.76
CA SER A 8 1.41 11.12 1.53
C SER A 8 1.94 10.89 0.12
N HIS A 9 2.96 10.03 0.02
CA HIS A 9 3.65 9.69 -1.21
C HIS A 9 3.95 8.20 -1.24
N ILE A 10 3.83 7.59 -2.42
CA ILE A 10 4.30 6.23 -2.68
C ILE A 10 5.45 6.29 -3.66
N ILE A 11 6.53 5.61 -3.30
CA ILE A 11 7.72 5.46 -4.12
C ILE A 11 7.90 3.98 -4.43
N THR A 12 7.98 3.63 -5.70
CA THR A 12 8.17 2.25 -6.15
C THR A 12 9.46 2.10 -6.92
N PHE A 13 10.21 1.04 -6.63
CA PHE A 13 11.42 0.64 -7.34
C PHE A 13 11.20 -0.73 -7.99
N ILE A 14 11.29 -0.80 -9.32
CA ILE A 14 11.15 -2.07 -10.06
C ILE A 14 12.54 -2.54 -10.47
N LYS A 15 12.90 -3.77 -10.07
CA LYS A 15 14.20 -4.38 -10.38
C LYS A 15 14.08 -5.34 -11.57
N ASN A 16 13.86 -4.81 -12.77
CA ASN A 16 13.84 -5.58 -14.02
C ASN A 16 14.60 -4.82 -15.13
N ASN A 17 15.94 -4.89 -15.13
CA ASN A 17 16.89 -4.31 -16.10
C ASN A 17 16.80 -2.80 -16.42
N VAL A 18 15.74 -2.11 -15.98
CA VAL A 18 15.52 -0.67 -16.06
C VAL A 18 15.08 -0.22 -14.68
N LYS A 19 15.81 0.72 -14.09
CA LYS A 19 15.48 1.31 -12.79
C LYS A 19 14.31 2.28 -12.98
N VAL A 20 13.09 1.77 -13.02
CA VAL A 20 11.88 2.59 -13.05
C VAL A 20 11.56 3.02 -11.62
N THR A 21 11.52 4.34 -11.41
CA THR A 21 11.08 4.95 -10.14
C THR A 21 9.76 5.65 -10.40
N ILE A 22 8.72 5.24 -9.67
CA ILE A 22 7.41 5.91 -9.71
C ILE A 22 7.28 6.72 -8.43
N LEU A 23 7.09 8.02 -8.57
CA LEU A 23 6.64 8.91 -7.49
C LEU A 23 5.18 9.25 -7.72
N SER A 24 4.32 8.86 -6.79
CA SER A 24 2.88 9.04 -6.84
C SER A 24 2.41 9.80 -5.61
N ARG A 25 1.78 10.96 -5.81
CA ARG A 25 1.18 11.76 -4.73
C ARG A 25 -0.26 11.35 -4.48
N VAL A 26 -0.69 11.45 -3.23
CA VAL A 26 -2.09 11.27 -2.87
C VAL A 26 -2.94 12.44 -3.41
N LYS A 27 -4.10 12.11 -3.99
CA LYS A 27 -5.11 13.07 -4.45
C LYS A 27 -6.10 13.41 -3.34
N ASP A 28 -6.38 12.43 -2.50
CA ASP A 28 -7.37 12.48 -1.41
C ASP A 28 -6.68 12.06 -0.09
N LEU A 29 -6.38 13.05 0.75
CA LEU A 29 -5.65 12.85 2.00
C LEU A 29 -6.42 11.96 2.99
N ASP A 30 -7.75 11.94 2.93
CA ASP A 30 -8.58 11.10 3.80
C ASP A 30 -8.44 9.61 3.46
N ARG A 31 -7.93 9.32 2.26
CA ARG A 31 -7.65 7.97 1.75
C ARG A 31 -6.17 7.67 1.65
N ALA A 32 -5.31 8.51 2.24
CA ALA A 32 -3.87 8.35 2.15
C ALA A 32 -3.39 7.05 2.81
N LEU A 33 -3.98 6.69 3.95
CA LEU A 33 -3.59 5.55 4.76
C LEU A 33 -4.81 4.98 5.48
N PHE A 34 -4.97 3.67 5.41
CA PHE A 34 -6.02 2.90 6.05
C PHE A 34 -5.41 1.66 6.70
N ASN A 35 -5.91 1.27 7.87
CA ASN A 35 -5.52 0.03 8.53
C ASN A 35 -6.67 -0.44 9.44
N CYS A 36 -6.97 -1.73 9.44
CA CYS A 36 -7.92 -2.38 10.35
C CYS A 36 -7.52 -3.84 10.53
N ASP A 37 -8.39 -4.69 11.09
CA ASP A 37 -8.00 -6.07 11.37
C ASP A 37 -7.92 -6.90 10.08
N GLU A 38 -8.82 -6.65 9.13
CA GLU A 38 -8.86 -7.31 7.81
C GLU A 38 -7.69 -6.89 6.90
N PHE A 39 -7.19 -5.66 7.08
CA PHE A 39 -6.20 -5.04 6.19
C PHE A 39 -4.97 -4.61 6.97
N GLY A 40 -3.79 -5.00 6.47
CA GLY A 40 -2.53 -4.38 6.88
C GLY A 40 -2.51 -2.87 6.56
N PRO A 41 -1.36 -2.21 6.70
CA PRO A 41 -1.20 -0.84 6.22
C PRO A 41 -1.54 -0.77 4.73
N ALA A 42 -2.61 -0.06 4.40
CA ALA A 42 -3.14 0.07 3.05
C ALA A 42 -3.13 1.53 2.62
N PHE A 43 -2.73 1.76 1.37
CA PHE A 43 -2.82 3.05 0.72
C PHE A 43 -4.07 3.05 -0.16
N ASP A 44 -5.24 2.97 0.49
CA ASP A 44 -6.52 2.69 -0.16
C ASP A 44 -6.43 1.43 -1.05
N THR A 45 -7.20 1.36 -2.14
CA THR A 45 -7.09 0.26 -3.09
C THR A 45 -5.81 0.29 -3.93
N ASP A 46 -5.04 1.39 -3.88
CA ASP A 46 -3.85 1.58 -4.72
C ASP A 46 -2.73 0.63 -4.32
N LEU A 47 -2.59 0.31 -3.04
CA LEU A 47 -1.67 -0.71 -2.55
C LEU A 47 -2.17 -1.24 -1.21
N LEU A 48 -2.54 -2.51 -1.16
CA LEU A 48 -3.09 -3.11 0.05
C LEU A 48 -2.64 -4.57 0.22
N VAL A 49 -2.58 -4.98 1.48
CA VAL A 49 -2.39 -6.37 1.90
C VAL A 49 -3.52 -6.70 2.88
N TYR A 50 -4.13 -7.87 2.74
CA TYR A 50 -5.34 -8.23 3.47
C TYR A 50 -5.41 -9.73 3.73
N VAL A 51 -6.21 -10.09 4.74
CA VAL A 51 -6.59 -11.49 5.01
C VAL A 51 -7.83 -11.81 4.19
N ASN A 52 -7.78 -12.91 3.44
CA ASN A 52 -8.91 -13.39 2.65
C ASN A 52 -9.60 -14.58 3.32
N ASP A 53 -9.88 -14.46 4.62
CA ASP A 53 -10.57 -15.45 5.46
C ASP A 53 -11.57 -14.75 6.39
N ASP A 54 -12.68 -15.42 6.71
CA ASP A 54 -13.83 -14.83 7.40
C ASP A 54 -13.56 -14.41 8.85
N ASP A 55 -12.53 -14.97 9.50
CA ASP A 55 -12.21 -14.74 10.91
C ASP A 55 -11.07 -13.74 11.15
N CYS A 56 -10.36 -13.33 10.08
CA CYS A 56 -9.20 -12.42 10.13
C CYS A 56 -8.09 -12.84 11.10
N LEU A 57 -8.03 -14.14 11.46
CA LEU A 57 -7.05 -14.66 12.41
C LEU A 57 -5.74 -15.09 11.74
N ASN A 58 -5.76 -15.25 10.42
CA ASN A 58 -4.60 -15.68 9.63
C ASN A 58 -3.69 -14.51 9.26
N GLU A 59 -2.45 -14.85 8.91
CA GLU A 59 -1.50 -13.89 8.35
C GLU A 59 -2.03 -13.28 7.05
N TYR A 60 -1.63 -12.04 6.76
CA TYR A 60 -1.99 -11.37 5.51
C TYR A 60 -1.47 -12.15 4.29
N ASN A 61 -2.38 -12.84 3.61
CA ASN A 61 -2.07 -13.79 2.55
C ASN A 61 -2.44 -13.29 1.15
N SER A 62 -3.07 -12.12 1.07
CA SER A 62 -3.61 -11.58 -0.18
C SER A 62 -3.17 -10.13 -0.38
N SER A 63 -3.04 -9.72 -1.64
CA SER A 63 -2.65 -8.36 -1.99
C SER A 63 -3.44 -7.80 -3.18
N GLY A 64 -3.50 -6.47 -3.25
CA GLY A 64 -4.24 -5.74 -4.26
C GLY A 64 -3.53 -4.47 -4.71
N CYS A 65 -3.66 -4.13 -6.00
CA CYS A 65 -3.25 -2.84 -6.55
C CYS A 65 -4.28 -2.36 -7.60
N LYS A 66 -5.01 -1.30 -7.26
CA LYS A 66 -5.97 -0.61 -8.13
C LYS A 66 -5.88 0.89 -7.90
N GLN A 67 -5.41 1.60 -8.91
CA GLN A 67 -5.25 3.05 -8.84
C GLN A 67 -6.59 3.75 -8.56
N ARG A 68 -6.64 4.55 -7.48
CA ARG A 68 -7.81 5.31 -7.06
C ARG A 68 -7.40 6.64 -6.44
N SER A 69 -6.69 6.58 -5.32
CA SER A 69 -6.37 7.73 -4.46
C SER A 69 -5.01 8.35 -4.74
N TYR A 70 -4.17 7.71 -5.56
CA TYR A 70 -2.84 8.24 -5.94
C TYR A 70 -2.76 8.64 -7.43
N GLU A 71 -1.93 9.66 -7.73
CA GLU A 71 -1.75 10.27 -9.07
C GLU A 71 -1.36 9.27 -10.15
N LYS A 72 -0.53 8.29 -9.81
CA LYS A 72 0.05 7.29 -10.71
C LYS A 72 -0.21 5.88 -10.19
N LYS A 73 -0.44 4.96 -11.12
CA LYS A 73 -0.50 3.53 -10.85
C LYS A 73 0.85 3.04 -10.33
N ILE A 74 0.82 2.27 -9.24
CA ILE A 74 2.01 1.81 -8.50
C ILE A 74 2.56 0.53 -9.10
N LYS A 75 1.67 -0.37 -9.52
CA LYS A 75 1.99 -1.66 -10.13
C LYS A 75 0.99 -2.00 -11.20
N ASP A 76 1.43 -2.66 -12.28
CA ASP A 76 0.52 -3.02 -13.36
C ASP A 76 -0.40 -4.19 -13.07
N SER A 77 0.08 -5.14 -12.26
CA SER A 77 -0.68 -6.30 -11.82
C SER A 77 -1.65 -5.96 -10.70
N ILE A 78 -2.87 -6.48 -10.80
CA ILE A 78 -3.93 -6.29 -9.79
C ILE A 78 -3.64 -7.07 -8.51
N LYS A 79 -3.03 -8.26 -8.62
CA LYS A 79 -2.63 -9.12 -7.50
C LYS A 79 -1.13 -9.42 -7.58
N PHE A 80 -0.49 -9.65 -6.44
CA PHE A 80 0.93 -10.00 -6.38
C PHE A 80 1.28 -10.81 -5.12
N SER A 81 2.40 -11.53 -5.14
CA SER A 81 2.97 -12.10 -3.93
C SER A 81 3.80 -11.03 -3.20
N ILE A 82 3.81 -11.13 -1.88
CA ILE A 82 4.69 -10.36 -1.00
C ILE A 82 5.53 -11.40 -0.29
N ASP A 83 6.85 -11.30 -0.47
CA ASP A 83 7.78 -12.17 0.25
C ASP A 83 7.92 -11.67 1.69
N ASP A 84 8.17 -10.36 1.85
CA ASP A 84 8.26 -9.67 3.14
C ASP A 84 7.76 -8.22 3.02
N TYR A 85 7.30 -7.64 4.14
CA TYR A 85 7.03 -6.21 4.25
C TYR A 85 7.43 -5.68 5.64
N GLU A 86 7.96 -4.47 5.69
CA GLU A 86 8.42 -3.82 6.93
C GLU A 86 7.80 -2.43 7.05
N VAL A 87 7.38 -2.07 8.26
CA VAL A 87 6.80 -0.75 8.58
C VAL A 87 7.69 -0.04 9.56
N PHE A 88 8.18 1.13 9.19
CA PHE A 88 9.04 1.95 10.03
C PHE A 88 8.35 3.24 10.44
N GLN A 89 8.37 3.56 11.73
CA GLN A 89 7.98 4.86 12.25
C GLN A 89 9.24 5.71 12.49
N ILE A 90 9.32 6.87 11.83
CA ILE A 90 10.39 7.83 12.05
C ILE A 90 9.95 8.77 13.18
N MET A 91 10.69 8.77 14.29
CA MET A 91 10.49 9.72 15.40
C MET A 91 11.34 10.96 15.19
N LYS A 92 10.88 12.09 15.73
CA LYS A 92 11.61 13.36 15.71
C LYS A 92 12.63 13.41 16.84
#